data_AF-A0A7S1L311-F1
#
_entry.id   AF-A0A7S1L311-F1
#
_cell.length_a   1.000
_cell.length_b   1.000
_cell.length_c   1.000
_cell.angle_alpha   90.00
_cell.angle_beta   90.00
_cell.angle_gamma   90.00
#
_symmetry.space_group_name_H-M   'P 1'
#
loop_
_entity.id
_entity.type
_entity.pdbx_description
1 polymer ?
#
loop_
_entity_poly.entity_id
_entity_poly.type
_entity_poly.pdbx_seq_one_letter_code
_entity_poly.pdbx_strand_id
1 'polypeptide(L)'
;LNTTFDQRCLLHDYRFAAYRMLRCCLSREKRFQDSMLRIQKAPEPTDILWENQDMGFVEHLLRQGFAWLVFVVLLAVSLVLVYGASTAARQVATTSNSYLGIDTCDPS
;
A
#
# COMPACT_ATOMS: atom_id res chain seq x y z
N LEU A 1 -11.16 -34.37 4.02
CA LEU A 1 -10.82 -32.97 3.70
C LEU A 1 -9.30 -32.74 3.71
N ASN A 2 -8.51 -33.65 3.14
CA ASN A 2 -7.05 -33.46 3.05
C ASN A 2 -6.50 -33.86 1.67
N THR A 3 -7.38 -33.98 0.68
CA THR A 3 -6.97 -34.22 -0.71
C THR A 3 -6.92 -32.89 -1.46
N THR A 4 -6.03 -32.78 -2.43
CA THR A 4 -5.92 -31.59 -3.32
C THR A 4 -7.19 -31.39 -4.17
N PHE A 5 -8.05 -32.41 -4.26
CA PHE A 5 -9.35 -32.36 -4.90
C PHE A 5 -10.37 -31.61 -4.03
N ASP A 6 -10.47 -31.96 -2.75
CA ASP A 6 -11.37 -31.28 -1.79
C ASP A 6 -11.11 -29.77 -1.73
N GLN A 7 -9.83 -29.38 -1.70
CA GLN A 7 -9.43 -27.97 -1.68
C GLN A 7 -9.90 -27.22 -2.94
N ARG A 8 -9.79 -27.84 -4.12
CA ARG A 8 -10.23 -27.24 -5.38
C ARG A 8 -11.75 -27.09 -5.44
N CYS A 9 -12.48 -28.10 -4.99
CA CYS A 9 -13.94 -28.02 -4.88
C CYS A 9 -14.37 -26.89 -3.95
N LEU A 10 -13.75 -26.76 -2.77
CA LEU A 10 -14.03 -25.67 -1.84
C LEU A 10 -13.72 -24.29 -2.45
N LEU A 11 -12.56 -24.11 -3.09
CA LEU A 11 -12.23 -22.83 -3.72
C LEU A 11 -13.20 -22.48 -4.85
N HIS A 12 -13.64 -23.47 -5.63
CA HIS A 12 -14.63 -23.27 -6.69
C HIS A 12 -16.00 -22.89 -6.13
N ASP A 13 -16.44 -23.56 -5.05
CA ASP A 13 -17.72 -23.30 -4.39
C ASP A 13 -17.81 -21.91 -3.76
N TYR A 14 -16.67 -21.38 -3.32
CA TYR A 14 -16.56 -20.06 -2.69
C TYR A 14 -15.96 -18.99 -3.61
N ARG A 15 -15.81 -19.25 -4.93
CA ARG A 15 -15.19 -18.30 -5.88
C ARG A 15 -15.87 -16.93 -5.89
N PHE A 16 -17.18 -16.88 -5.71
CA PHE A 16 -17.96 -15.64 -5.69
C PHE A 16 -18.01 -14.99 -4.31
N ALA A 17 -17.66 -15.73 -3.24
CA ALA A 17 -17.57 -15.19 -1.90
C ALA A 17 -16.41 -14.19 -1.73
N ALA A 18 -15.53 -14.04 -2.73
CA ALA A 18 -14.53 -12.97 -2.74
C ALA A 18 -15.16 -11.58 -2.95
N TYR A 19 -16.24 -11.47 -3.72
CA TYR A 19 -16.85 -10.20 -4.08
C TYR A 19 -17.90 -9.77 -3.07
N ARG A 20 -17.76 -8.55 -2.53
CA ARG A 20 -18.68 -8.00 -1.51
C ARG A 20 -20.15 -7.97 -1.97
N MET A 21 -20.39 -7.72 -3.26
CA MET A 21 -21.75 -7.65 -3.83
C MET A 21 -22.41 -9.03 -3.95
N LEU A 22 -21.64 -10.10 -4.19
CA LEU A 22 -22.17 -11.46 -4.37
C LEU A 22 -22.27 -12.22 -3.02
N ARG A 23 -21.82 -11.60 -1.92
CA ARG A 23 -21.89 -12.19 -0.57
C ARG A 23 -23.27 -12.19 0.05
N CYS A 24 -24.15 -11.24 -0.30
CA CYS A 24 -25.50 -11.20 0.26
C CYS A 24 -26.34 -12.42 -0.16
N CYS A 25 -26.06 -12.98 -1.33
CA CYS A 25 -26.74 -14.16 -1.88
C CYS A 25 -26.14 -15.50 -1.43
N LEU A 26 -25.14 -15.50 -0.53
CA LEU A 26 -24.52 -16.74 -0.06
C LEU A 26 -25.50 -17.49 0.86
N SER A 27 -25.78 -18.76 0.53
CA SER A 27 -26.64 -19.65 1.31
C SER A 27 -26.21 -19.71 2.78
N ARG A 28 -27.19 -19.80 3.70
CA ARG A 28 -26.93 -19.88 5.15
C ARG A 28 -26.07 -21.08 5.53
N GLU A 29 -26.18 -22.19 4.79
CA GLU A 29 -25.38 -23.41 4.99
C GLU A 29 -23.88 -23.19 4.75
N LYS A 30 -23.52 -22.13 4.01
CA LYS A 30 -22.12 -21.77 3.68
C LYS A 30 -21.57 -20.64 4.57
N ARG A 31 -22.31 -20.25 5.61
CA ARG A 31 -21.89 -19.21 6.57
C ARG A 31 -21.33 -19.86 7.83
N PHE A 32 -20.36 -19.21 8.46
CA PHE A 32 -19.83 -19.65 9.74
C PHE A 32 -20.39 -18.77 10.84
N GLN A 33 -21.15 -19.35 11.77
CA GLN A 33 -21.79 -18.60 12.86
C GLN A 33 -22.61 -17.40 12.35
N ASP A 34 -23.38 -17.62 11.28
CA ASP A 34 -24.15 -16.60 10.52
C ASP A 34 -23.32 -15.44 9.94
N SER A 35 -21.99 -15.51 10.06
CA SER A 35 -21.03 -14.58 9.50
C SER A 35 -20.52 -15.06 8.15
N MET A 36 -20.35 -14.11 7.23
CA MET A 36 -19.89 -14.38 5.87
C MET A 36 -18.40 -14.69 5.86
N LEU A 37 -18.04 -15.92 5.49
CA LEU A 37 -16.64 -16.36 5.40
C LEU A 37 -15.95 -15.79 4.15
N ARG A 38 -14.70 -15.38 4.31
CA ARG A 38 -13.78 -15.12 3.21
C ARG A 38 -12.76 -16.26 3.13
N ILE A 39 -12.94 -17.14 2.16
CA ILE A 39 -12.00 -18.23 1.92
C ILE A 39 -10.97 -17.77 0.89
N GLN A 40 -9.69 -17.92 1.24
CA GLN A 40 -8.56 -17.71 0.35
C GLN A 40 -7.63 -18.91 0.47
N LYS A 41 -6.86 -19.20 -0.59
CA LYS A 41 -5.81 -20.22 -0.50
C LYS A 41 -4.82 -19.78 0.58
N ALA A 42 -4.59 -20.64 1.57
CA ALA A 42 -3.57 -20.38 2.59
C ALA A 42 -2.19 -20.30 1.91
N PRO A 43 -1.36 -19.30 2.26
CA PRO A 43 0.02 -19.25 1.80
C PRO A 43 0.84 -20.37 2.45
N GLU A 44 2.08 -20.55 1.97
CA GLU A 44 3.02 -21.48 2.60
C GLU A 44 3.21 -21.11 4.09
N PRO A 45 3.40 -22.09 4.98
CA PRO A 45 3.39 -21.85 6.43
C PRO A 45 4.46 -20.87 6.90
N THR A 46 5.56 -20.75 6.15
CA THR A 46 6.65 -19.79 6.39
C THR A 46 6.29 -18.35 6.03
N ASP A 47 5.26 -18.14 5.20
CA ASP A 47 4.82 -16.84 4.69
C ASP A 47 3.60 -16.29 5.47
N ILE A 48 3.18 -17.01 6.52
CA ILE A 48 2.09 -16.55 7.39
C ILE A 48 2.67 -15.62 8.45
N LEU A 49 2.32 -14.34 8.36
CA LEU A 49 2.59 -13.39 9.44
C LEU A 49 1.53 -13.54 10.54
N TRP A 50 1.81 -14.39 11.51
CA TRP A 50 0.89 -14.77 12.59
C TRP A 50 0.39 -13.59 13.42
N GLU A 51 1.23 -12.57 13.60
CA GLU A 51 0.89 -11.34 14.33
C GLU A 51 -0.25 -10.52 13.70
N ASN A 52 -0.48 -10.70 12.40
CA ASN A 52 -1.53 -9.98 11.66
C ASN A 52 -2.78 -10.83 11.40
N GLN A 53 -2.85 -12.07 11.91
CA GLN A 53 -3.99 -12.97 11.67
C GLN A 53 -5.29 -12.44 12.30
N ASP A 54 -5.20 -11.81 13.47
CA ASP A 54 -6.37 -11.36 14.25
C ASP A 54 -6.86 -9.95 13.90
N MET A 55 -6.27 -9.31 12.89
CA MET A 55 -6.60 -7.93 12.57
C MET A 55 -7.95 -7.82 11.84
N GLY A 56 -8.82 -6.99 12.41
CA GLY A 56 -10.10 -6.66 11.80
C GLY A 56 -9.94 -5.82 10.52
N PHE A 57 -10.93 -5.87 9.63
CA PHE A 57 -10.93 -5.10 8.38
C PHE A 57 -10.86 -3.58 8.62
N VAL A 58 -11.50 -3.09 9.68
CA VAL A 58 -11.47 -1.67 10.07
C VAL A 58 -10.07 -1.26 10.54
N GLU A 59 -9.41 -2.12 11.30
CA GLU A 59 -8.05 -1.88 11.76
C GLU A 59 -7.05 -1.86 10.60
N HIS A 60 -7.23 -2.75 9.62
CA HIS A 60 -6.45 -2.71 8.38
C HIS A 60 -6.60 -1.39 7.64
N LEU A 61 -7.82 -0.86 7.50
CA LEU A 61 -8.05 0.43 6.85
C LEU A 61 -7.42 1.59 7.62
N LEU A 62 -7.53 1.59 8.94
CA LEU A 62 -6.91 2.63 9.79
C LEU A 62 -5.39 2.60 9.68
N ARG A 63 -4.76 1.43 9.77
CA ARG A 63 -3.31 1.25 9.62
C ARG A 63 -2.84 1.67 8.23
N GLN A 64 -3.58 1.29 7.18
CA GLN A 64 -3.27 1.68 5.82
C GLN A 64 -3.38 3.20 5.63
N GLY A 65 -4.44 3.82 6.16
CA GLY A 65 -4.61 5.27 6.14
C GLY A 65 -3.49 6.01 6.88
N PHE A 66 -3.10 5.51 8.06
CA PHE A 66 -1.99 6.06 8.83
C PHE A 66 -0.65 5.93 8.09
N ALA A 67 -0.35 4.76 7.54
CA ALA A 67 0.88 4.56 6.75
C ALA A 67 0.92 5.50 5.53
N TRP A 68 -0.22 5.71 4.87
CA TRP A 68 -0.34 6.63 3.75
C TRP A 68 -0.11 8.08 4.17
N LEU A 69 -0.65 8.48 5.33
CA LEU A 69 -0.42 9.80 5.91
C LEU A 69 1.07 10.02 6.20
N VAL A 70 1.73 9.06 6.85
CA VAL A 70 3.18 9.14 7.12
C VAL A 70 3.97 9.25 5.82
N PHE A 71 3.60 8.47 4.80
CA PHE A 71 4.24 8.54 3.48
C PHE A 71 4.11 9.92 2.83
N VAL A 72 2.93 10.54 2.88
CA VAL A 72 2.71 11.90 2.37
C VAL A 72 3.55 12.93 3.13
N VAL A 73 3.63 12.81 4.46
CA VAL A 73 4.47 13.70 5.27
C VAL A 73 5.94 13.57 4.87
N LEU A 74 6.44 12.35 4.69
CA LEU A 74 7.82 12.11 4.25
C LEU A 74 8.08 12.71 2.86
N LEU A 75 7.14 12.57 1.92
CA LEU A 75 7.23 13.20 0.60
C LEU A 75 7.20 14.73 0.67
N ALA A 76 6.35 15.31 1.53
CA ALA A 76 6.30 16.76 1.70
C ALA A 76 7.64 17.30 2.25
N VAL A 77 8.21 16.63 3.26
CA VAL A 77 9.51 16.98 3.83
C VAL A 77 10.61 16.87 2.77
N SER A 78 10.63 15.79 1.99
CA SER A 78 11.66 15.62 0.94
C SER A 78 11.57 16.71 -0.12
N LEU A 79 10.36 17.09 -0.55
CA LEU A 79 10.14 18.19 -1.48
C LEU A 79 10.63 19.53 -0.92
N VAL A 80 10.34 19.82 0.34
CA VAL A 80 10.80 21.06 1.00
C VAL A 80 12.32 21.10 1.07
N LEU A 81 12.97 19.99 1.42
CA LEU A 81 14.42 19.90 1.47
C LEU A 81 15.05 20.08 0.09
N VAL A 82 14.52 19.40 -0.93
CA VAL A 82 15.01 19.52 -2.32
C VAL A 82 14.82 20.94 -2.84
N TYR A 83 13.66 21.54 -2.59
CA TYR A 83 13.38 22.92 -2.99
C TYR A 83 14.35 23.88 -2.30
N GLY A 84 14.52 23.78 -0.98
CA GLY A 84 15.47 24.59 -0.21
C GLY A 84 16.92 24.42 -0.65
N ALA A 85 17.34 23.19 -0.93
CA ALA A 85 18.68 22.92 -1.46
C ALA A 85 18.87 23.54 -2.84
N SER A 86 17.86 23.45 -3.71
CA SER A 86 17.91 24.00 -5.07
C SER A 86 17.97 25.53 -5.08
N THR A 87 17.26 26.21 -4.17
CA THR A 87 17.29 27.67 -4.07
C THR A 87 18.62 28.16 -3.50
N ALA A 88 19.15 27.49 -2.49
CA ALA A 88 20.48 27.78 -1.95
C ALA A 88 21.58 27.55 -3.01
N ALA A 89 21.52 26.44 -3.75
CA ALA A 89 22.47 26.16 -4.83
C ALA A 89 22.45 27.24 -5.92
N ARG A 90 21.26 27.74 -6.29
CA ARG A 90 21.12 28.86 -7.23
C ARG A 90 21.73 30.16 -6.70
N GLN A 91 21.51 30.48 -5.43
CA GLN A 91 22.11 31.68 -4.81
C GLN A 91 23.63 31.62 -4.77
N VAL A 92 24.20 30.45 -4.45
CA VAL A 92 25.64 30.24 -4.48
C VAL A 92 26.18 30.40 -5.91
N ALA A 93 25.52 29.81 -6.91
CA ALA A 93 25.91 29.92 -8.31
C ALA A 93 25.93 31.38 -8.82
N THR A 94 24.89 32.17 -8.52
CA THR A 94 24.84 33.59 -8.88
C THR A 94 25.97 34.37 -8.20
N THR A 95 26.22 34.08 -6.92
CA THR A 95 27.26 34.75 -6.13
C THR A 95 28.67 34.45 -6.68
N SER A 96 28.96 33.21 -7.05
CA SER A 96 30.24 32.84 -7.68
C SER A 96 30.49 33.55 -9.02
N ASN A 97 29.45 33.76 -9.84
CA ASN A 97 29.59 34.47 -11.11
C ASN A 97 29.96 35.95 -10.91
N SER A 98 29.39 36.60 -9.88
CA SER A 98 29.69 38.00 -9.55
C SER A 98 31.15 38.23 -9.13
N TYR A 99 31.80 37.26 -8.50
CA TYR A 99 33.21 37.39 -8.08
C TYR A 99 34.21 37.14 -9.21
N LEU A 100 33.80 36.43 -10.26
CA LEU A 100 34.66 36.20 -11.41
C LEU A 100 34.69 37.38 -12.38
N GLY A 101 33.81 38.38 -12.22
CA GLY A 101 33.89 39.66 -12.96
C GLY A 101 33.82 39.53 -14.48
N ILE A 102 33.34 38.39 -14.99
CA ILE A 102 33.21 38.10 -16.41
C ILE A 102 31.72 37.94 -16.71
N ASP A 103 31.19 38.82 -17.55
CA ASP A 103 29.87 38.67 -18.17
C ASP A 103 29.91 37.45 -19.11
N THR A 104 29.69 36.24 -18.59
CA THR A 104 29.50 35.06 -19.44
C THR A 104 28.08 35.07 -19.98
N CYS A 105 27.91 35.63 -21.18
CA CYS A 105 26.74 35.42 -22.01
C CYS A 105 26.65 33.92 -22.37
N ASP A 106 25.56 33.25 -22.00
CA ASP A 106 25.25 31.90 -22.50
C ASP A 106 24.96 31.97 -24.01
N PRO A 107 25.59 31.15 -24.87
CA PRO A 107 25.20 31.07 -26.27
C PRO A 107 23.87 30.31 -26.40
N SER A 108 22.94 30.95 -27.10
CA SER A 108 21.63 30.44 -27.53
C SER A 108 21.71 29.14 -28.32
#